data_AF-A0A3A9SM73-F1
#
_entry.id   AF-A0A3A9SM73-F1
#
_cell.length_a   1.000
_cell.length_b   1.000
_cell.length_c   1.000
_cell.angle_alpha   90.00
_cell.angle_beta   90.00
_cell.angle_gamma   90.00
#
_symmetry.space_group_name_H-M   'P 1'
#
loop_
_entity.id
_entity.type
_entity.pdbx_description
1 polymer ?
#
loop_
_entity_poly.entity_id
_entity_poly.type
_entity_poly.pdbx_seq_one_letter_code
_entity_poly.pdbx_strand_id
1 'polypeptide(L)'
;MDDRVIVIFKNEQNPGGRDIEIPLNITGNELIYGLKESFNLEIDIDNPEESYLRMENPIGLIRGDTKLIEYGIRNGSVIFAE
;
A
#
# COMPACT_ATOMS: atom_id res chain seq x y z
N MET A 1 -14.34 -8.44 13.53
CA MET A 1 -12.92 -8.26 13.21
C MET A 1 -12.84 -6.90 12.56
N ASP A 2 -11.91 -6.03 12.97
CA ASP A 2 -11.80 -4.73 12.31
C ASP A 2 -11.25 -4.93 10.91
N ASP A 3 -12.01 -4.47 9.90
CA ASP A 3 -11.65 -4.57 8.48
C ASP A 3 -10.60 -3.52 8.08
N ARG A 4 -9.85 -2.99 9.04
CA ARG A 4 -8.87 -1.92 8.86
C ARG A 4 -7.62 -2.16 9.68
N VAL A 5 -6.50 -1.65 9.20
CA VAL A 5 -5.22 -1.65 9.93
C VAL A 5 -4.52 -0.31 9.80
N ILE A 6 -3.65 -0.02 10.76
CA ILE A 6 -2.73 1.12 10.72
C ILE A 6 -1.38 0.64 10.22
N VAL A 7 -0.93 1.18 9.09
CA VAL A 7 0.37 0.87 8.48
C VAL A 7 1.25 2.12 8.43
N ILE A 8 2.56 1.92 8.37
CA ILE A 8 3.53 2.98 8.18
C ILE A 8 3.78 3.14 6.68
N PHE A 9 3.26 4.20 6.08
CA PHE A 9 3.47 4.50 4.67
C PHE A 9 4.69 5.40 4.46
N LYS A 10 5.61 4.98 3.59
CA LYS A 10 6.83 5.69 3.20
C LYS A 10 6.82 5.95 1.70
N ASN A 11 7.30 7.12 1.31
CA ASN A 11 7.56 7.50 -0.07
C ASN A 11 8.76 8.44 -0.12
N GLU A 12 9.21 8.82 -1.32
CA GLU A 12 10.35 9.73 -1.49
C GLU A 12 10.15 11.09 -0.81
N GLN A 13 8.93 11.61 -0.81
CA GLN A 13 8.58 12.89 -0.19
C GLN A 13 8.57 12.84 1.34
N ASN A 14 8.43 11.65 1.94
CA ASN A 14 8.28 11.44 3.37
C ASN A 14 9.00 10.15 3.83
N PRO A 15 10.35 10.17 3.87
CA PRO A 15 11.14 8.98 4.22
C PRO A 15 10.97 8.55 5.69
N GLY A 16 10.54 9.46 6.56
CA GLY A 16 10.24 9.19 7.97
C GLY A 16 9.01 8.31 8.20
N GLY A 17 8.13 8.18 7.19
CA GLY A 17 6.89 7.44 7.29
C GLY A 17 5.74 8.24 7.90
N ARG A 18 4.50 7.86 7.58
CA ARG A 18 3.26 8.36 8.20
C ARG A 18 2.36 7.19 8.50
N ASP A 19 1.74 7.21 9.67
CA ASP A 19 0.71 6.23 10.01
C ASP A 19 -0.56 6.55 9.21
N ILE A 20 -1.05 5.55 8.48
CA ILE A 20 -2.30 5.63 7.73
C ILE A 20 -3.20 4.45 8.08
N GLU A 21 -4.51 4.70 8.17
CA GLU A 21 -5.50 3.64 8.31
C GLU A 21 -5.95 3.20 6.91
N ILE A 22 -5.87 1.90 6.61
CA ILE A 22 -6.28 1.32 5.33
C ILE A 22 -7.28 0.17 5.55
N PRO A 23 -8.29 0.01 4.67
CA PRO A 23 -9.19 -1.13 4.73
C PRO A 23 -8.51 -2.40 4.19
N LEU A 24 -8.78 -3.56 4.78
CA LEU A 24 -8.23 -4.85 4.35
C LEU A 24 -9.01 -5.51 3.19
N ASN A 25 -10.25 -5.08 2.95
CA ASN A 25 -11.15 -5.65 1.95
C ASN A 25 -11.14 -4.90 0.60
N ILE A 26 -10.02 -4.24 0.28
CA ILE A 26 -9.74 -3.67 -1.05
C ILE A 26 -8.58 -4.43 -1.69
N THR A 27 -8.41 -4.26 -2.98
CA THR A 27 -7.31 -4.83 -3.77
C THR A 27 -6.03 -3.99 -3.66
N GLY A 28 -4.90 -4.56 -4.08
CA GLY A 28 -3.64 -3.82 -4.19
C GLY A 28 -3.75 -2.60 -5.12
N ASN A 29 -4.44 -2.75 -6.26
CA ASN A 29 -4.66 -1.66 -7.21
C ASN A 29 -5.51 -0.52 -6.60
N GLU A 30 -6.56 -0.85 -5.87
CA GLU A 30 -7.39 0.16 -5.19
C GLU A 30 -6.59 0.94 -4.14
N LEU A 31 -5.68 0.28 -3.42
CA LEU A 31 -4.77 0.94 -2.48
C LEU A 31 -3.79 1.86 -3.23
N ILE A 32 -3.14 1.37 -4.29
CA ILE A 32 -2.20 2.14 -5.11
C ILE A 32 -2.87 3.40 -5.65
N TYR A 33 -4.06 3.25 -6.23
CA TYR A 33 -4.83 4.37 -6.76
C TYR A 33 -5.16 5.39 -5.66
N GLY A 34 -5.66 4.93 -4.50
CA GLY A 34 -5.97 5.81 -3.37
C GLY A 34 -4.75 6.59 -2.86
N LEU A 35 -3.60 5.95 -2.75
CA LEU A 35 -2.35 6.60 -2.32
C LEU A 35 -1.81 7.55 -3.39
N LYS A 36 -1.88 7.18 -4.66
CA LYS A 36 -1.50 8.03 -5.79
C LYS A 36 -2.28 9.34 -5.77
N GLU A 37 -3.61 9.29 -5.68
CA GLU A 37 -4.45 10.50 -5.65
C GLU A 37 -4.24 11.31 -4.37
N SER A 38 -4.05 10.65 -3.21
CA SER A 38 -3.92 11.35 -1.92
C SER A 38 -2.57 12.01 -1.71
N PHE A 39 -1.49 11.44 -2.25
CA PHE A 39 -0.11 11.90 -2.06
C PHE A 39 0.55 12.41 -3.35
N ASN A 40 -0.20 12.48 -4.45
CA ASN A 40 0.28 12.89 -5.78
C ASN A 40 1.56 12.13 -6.18
N LEU A 41 1.52 10.79 -6.07
CA LEU A 41 2.64 9.90 -6.38
C LEU A 41 2.77 9.72 -7.91
N GLU A 42 4.00 9.63 -8.41
CA GLU A 42 4.29 9.40 -9.83
C GLU A 42 4.28 7.91 -10.19
N ILE A 43 3.21 7.19 -9.81
CA ILE A 43 3.04 5.76 -10.14
C ILE A 43 2.25 5.63 -11.44
N ASP A 44 2.81 4.94 -12.44
CA ASP A 44 2.08 4.54 -13.64
C ASP A 44 1.14 3.37 -13.30
N ILE A 45 -0.16 3.64 -13.27
CA ILE A 45 -1.19 2.63 -12.98
C ILE A 45 -1.59 1.85 -14.23
N ASP A 46 -1.26 2.36 -15.42
CA ASP A 46 -1.54 1.72 -16.70
C ASP A 46 -0.44 0.71 -17.08
N ASN A 47 0.71 0.76 -16.40
CA ASN A 47 1.81 -0.20 -16.51
C ASN A 47 1.83 -1.19 -15.32
N PRO A 48 1.37 -2.44 -15.49
CA PRO A 48 1.30 -3.43 -14.39
C PRO A 48 2.66 -3.82 -13.79
N GLU A 49 3.77 -3.61 -14.52
CA GLU A 49 5.12 -3.90 -14.01
C GLU A 49 5.59 -2.82 -13.02
N GLU A 50 5.11 -1.58 -13.18
CA GLU A 50 5.47 -0.42 -12.36
C GLU A 50 4.38 -0.10 -11.31
N SER A 51 3.18 -0.65 -11.46
CA SER A 51 2.08 -0.48 -10.50
C SER A 51 2.16 -1.46 -9.33
N TYR A 52 3.05 -1.18 -8.37
CA TYR A 52 3.17 -1.96 -7.13
C TYR A 52 3.57 -1.12 -5.93
N LEU A 53 3.34 -1.66 -4.73
CA LEU A 53 3.93 -1.16 -3.49
C LEU A 53 4.74 -2.26 -2.84
N ARG A 54 5.91 -1.92 -2.32
CA ARG A 54 6.70 -2.86 -1.52
C ARG A 54 6.18 -2.86 -0.09
N MET A 55 6.08 -4.03 0.52
CA MET A 55 5.64 -4.20 1.90
C MET A 55 6.75 -4.88 2.73
N GLU A 56 6.87 -4.48 3.99
CA GLU A 56 7.63 -5.19 5.02
C GLU A 56 6.71 -5.58 6.20
N ASN A 57 7.06 -6.69 6.85
CA ASN A 57 6.32 -7.29 7.96
C ASN A 57 4.84 -7.67 7.63
N PRO A 58 4.61 -8.62 6.71
CA PRO A 58 5.60 -9.48 6.02
C PRO A 58 6.21 -8.84 4.77
N ILE A 59 7.28 -9.42 4.23
CA ILE A 59 7.89 -8.96 2.99
C ILE A 59 7.01 -9.39 1.81
N GLY A 60 6.64 -8.46 0.93
CA GLY A 60 5.83 -8.76 -0.24
C GLY A 60 5.68 -7.58 -1.21
N LEU A 61 5.03 -7.85 -2.35
CA LEU A 61 4.66 -6.85 -3.34
C LEU A 61 3.13 -6.79 -3.42
N ILE A 62 2.56 -5.63 -3.07
CA ILE A 62 1.13 -5.35 -3.16
C ILE A 62 0.85 -4.83 -4.58
N ARG A 63 0.01 -5.55 -5.34
CA ARG A 63 -0.37 -5.18 -6.72
C ARG A 63 -1.55 -6.01 -7.22
N GLY A 64 -2.23 -5.51 -8.24
CA GLY A 64 -3.31 -6.26 -8.90
C GLY A 64 -4.56 -6.42 -8.05
N ASP A 65 -5.35 -7.43 -8.41
CA ASP A 65 -6.69 -7.67 -7.84
C ASP A 65 -6.69 -8.50 -6.55
N THR A 66 -5.51 -8.82 -6.01
CA THR A 66 -5.41 -9.56 -4.74
C THR A 66 -5.80 -8.65 -3.59
N LYS A 67 -6.65 -9.13 -2.68
CA LYS A 67 -7.10 -8.34 -1.53
C LYS A 67 -5.98 -8.14 -0.51
N LEU A 68 -5.96 -6.99 0.15
CA LEU A 68 -4.98 -6.66 1.19
C LEU A 68 -4.95 -7.69 2.33
N ILE A 69 -6.11 -8.25 2.69
CA ILE A 69 -6.21 -9.31 3.70
C ILE A 69 -5.40 -10.57 3.33
N GLU A 70 -5.25 -10.87 2.04
CA GLU A 70 -4.55 -12.07 1.56
C GLU A 70 -3.03 -11.91 1.64
N TYR A 71 -2.52 -10.68 1.65
CA TYR A 71 -1.10 -10.38 1.86
C TYR A 71 -0.64 -10.55 3.31
N GLY A 72 -1.56 -10.72 4.26
CA GLY A 72 -1.23 -10.81 5.69
C GLY A 72 -0.76 -9.47 6.30
N ILE A 73 -1.15 -8.35 5.68
CA ILE A 73 -1.01 -6.99 6.21
C ILE A 73 -1.58 -6.94 7.62
N ARG A 74 -0.89 -6.23 8.51
CA ARG A 74 -1.26 -6.07 9.92
C ARG A 74 -0.87 -4.70 10.43
N ASN A 75 -1.33 -4.37 11.64
CA ASN A 75 -0.92 -3.15 12.31
C ASN A 75 0.61 -3.09 12.42
N GLY A 76 1.19 -1.96 12.02
CA GLY A 76 2.64 -1.75 12.00
C GLY A 76 3.38 -2.35 10.79
N SER A 77 2.69 -2.96 9.82
CA SER A 77 3.30 -3.25 8.52
C SER A 77 3.80 -1.94 7.88
N VAL A 78 4.89 -2.02 7.11
CA VAL A 78 5.46 -0.86 6.43
C VAL A 78 5.21 -1.01 4.94
N ILE A 79 4.67 0.03 4.30
CA ILE A 79 4.42 0.07 2.86
C ILE A 79 5.26 1.18 2.26
N PHE A 80 5.93 0.88 1.13
CA PHE A 80 6.79 1.80 0.40
C PHE A 80 6.21 2.02 -1.00
N ALA A 81 6.04 3.29 -1.36
CA ALA A 81 5.93 3.73 -2.75
C ALA A 81 7.32 4.20 -3.20
N GLU A 82 7.87 3.49 -4.19
CA GLU A 82 9.17 3.76 -4.84
C GLU A 82 8.91 4.15 -6.30
#